data_AF-A0A536NQR7-F1
#
_entry.id   AF-A0A536NQR7-F1
#
_cell.length_a   1.000
_cell.length_b   1.000
_cell.length_c   1.000
_cell.angle_alpha   90.00
_cell.angle_beta   90.00
_cell.angle_gamma   90.00
#
_symmetry.space_group_name_H-M   'P 1'
#
loop_
_entity.id
_entity.type
_entity.pdbx_description
1 polymer ?
#
loop_
_entity_poly.entity_id
_entity_poly.type
_entity_poly.pdbx_seq_one_letter_code
_entity_poly.pdbx_strand_id
1 'polypeptide(L)' 'MRSFRSAIEAGCDLIECDVHLSSDGRLVVIHDHTLERTTNGQGFVRDHTAAHLRKLD' A
#
# COMPACT_ATOMS: atom_id res chain seq x y z
N MET A 1 -6.31 -4.15 -4.35
CA MET A 1 -6.20 -5.01 -5.56
C MET A 1 -6.98 -4.52 -6.79
N ARG A 2 -7.90 -3.54 -6.72
CA ARG A 2 -8.70 -3.11 -7.88
C ARG A 2 -7.85 -2.58 -9.04
N SER A 3 -6.89 -1.69 -8.73
CA SER A 3 -5.98 -1.11 -9.73
C SER A 3 -5.19 -2.17 -10.50
N PHE A 4 -4.56 -3.13 -9.81
CA PHE A 4 -3.82 -4.22 -10.46
C PHE A 4 -4.69 -5.11 -11.35
N ARG A 5 -5.92 -5.43 -10.92
CA ARG A 5 -6.84 -6.21 -11.77
C ARG A 5 -7.21 -5.43 -13.03
N SER A 6 -7.52 -4.14 -12.90
CA SER A 6 -7.84 -3.29 -14.05
C SER A 6 -6.66 -3.17 -15.02
N ALA A 7 -5.43 -3.10 -14.54
CA ALA A 7 -4.24 -3.08 -15.39
C ALA A 7 -4.06 -4.40 -16.17
N ILE A 8 -4.31 -5.55 -15.50
CA ILE A 8 -4.30 -6.87 -16.16
C ILE A 8 -5.40 -6.94 -17.23
N GLU A 9 -6.62 -6.52 -16.89
CA GLU A 9 -7.77 -6.52 -17.83
C GLU A 9 -7.55 -5.58 -19.02
N ALA A 10 -6.84 -4.48 -18.82
CA ALA A 10 -6.44 -3.54 -19.87
C ALA A 10 -5.29 -4.07 -20.76
N GLY A 11 -4.70 -5.22 -20.43
CA GLY A 11 -3.59 -5.80 -21.19
C GLY A 11 -2.25 -5.10 -20.99
N CYS A 12 -2.02 -4.45 -19.83
CA CYS A 12 -0.73 -3.85 -19.53
C CYS A 12 0.37 -4.92 -19.40
N ASP A 13 1.51 -4.71 -20.05
CA ASP A 13 2.67 -5.63 -19.99
C ASP A 13 3.39 -5.61 -18.64
N LEU A 14 3.34 -4.47 -17.94
CA LEU A 14 4.02 -4.22 -16.68
C LEU A 14 3.12 -3.46 -15.73
N ILE A 15 3.26 -3.77 -14.44
CA ILE A 15 2.63 -3.05 -13.33
C ILE A 15 3.76 -2.62 -12.40
N GLU A 16 3.88 -1.31 -12.21
CA GLU A 16 4.80 -0.71 -11.25
C GLU A 16 4.07 -0.52 -9.91
N CYS A 17 4.82 -0.65 -8.81
CA CYS A 17 4.33 -0.29 -7.50
C CYS A 17 5.48 0.04 -6.52
N ASP A 18 5.25 1.04 -5.68
CA ASP A 18 6.12 1.39 -4.57
C ASP A 18 5.89 0.49 -3.35
N VAL A 19 6.95 0.25 -2.58
CA VAL A 19 6.90 -0.55 -1.35
C VAL A 19 7.59 0.14 -0.17
N HIS A 20 6.93 0.10 0.98
CA HIS A 20 7.44 0.58 2.25
C HIS A 20 7.40 -0.57 3.28
N LEU A 21 8.22 -0.46 4.35
CA LEU A 21 8.21 -1.42 5.45
C LEU A 21 7.26 -0.96 6.56
N SER A 22 6.47 -1.90 7.09
CA SER A 22 5.73 -1.75 8.35
C SER A 22 6.68 -1.82 9.56
N SER A 23 6.17 -1.53 10.75
CA SER A 23 6.95 -1.59 12.00
C SER A 23 7.42 -3.02 12.35
N ASP A 24 6.72 -4.04 11.86
CA ASP A 24 7.07 -5.46 11.96
C ASP A 24 7.82 -6.00 10.73
N GLY A 25 8.37 -5.11 9.90
CA GLY A 25 9.28 -5.45 8.80
C GLY A 25 8.62 -6.13 7.59
N ARG A 26 7.30 -6.00 7.44
CA ARG A 26 6.56 -6.53 6.29
C ARG A 26 6.48 -5.47 5.19
N LEU A 27 6.54 -5.92 3.94
CA LEU A 27 6.35 -5.05 2.78
C LEU A 27 4.87 -4.65 2.65
N VAL A 28 4.65 -3.37 2.39
CA VAL A 28 3.34 -2.74 2.18
C VAL A 28 3.41 -1.94 0.88
N VAL A 29 2.44 -2.16 -0.01
CA VAL A 29 2.33 -1.41 -1.27
C VAL A 29 1.67 -0.07 -0.97
N ILE A 30 2.46 1.00 -0.96
CA ILE A 30 2.03 2.37 -0.75
C ILE A 30 3.19 3.29 -1.16
N HIS A 31 2.87 4.36 -1.89
CA HIS A 31 3.86 5.32 -2.39
C HIS A 31 4.32 6.30 -1.29
N ASP A 32 3.38 6.80 -0.50
CA ASP A 32 3.70 7.84 0.49
C ASP A 32 4.29 7.24 1.76
N HIS A 33 5.14 8.02 2.43
CA HIS A 33 5.62 7.66 3.76
C HIS A 33 4.51 7.70 4.82
N THR A 34 3.43 8.42 4.57
CA THR A 34 2.31 8.61 5.50
C THR A 34 0.98 8.12 4.92
N LEU A 35 -0.01 7.93 5.78
CA LEU A 35 -1.24 7.21 5.46
C LEU A 35 -2.37 8.09 4.89
N GLU A 36 -2.31 9.41 5.09
CA GLU A 36 -3.47 10.31 4.99
C GLU A 36 -4.02 10.48 3.57
N ARG A 37 -3.15 10.42 2.55
CA ARG A 37 -3.58 10.69 1.17
C ARG A 37 -4.37 9.54 0.55
N THR A 38 -4.07 8.31 0.94
CA THR A 38 -4.56 7.11 0.23
C THR A 38 -5.28 6.11 1.13
N THR A 39 -5.41 6.42 2.42
CA THR A 39 -6.15 5.60 3.38
C THR A 39 -6.94 6.48 4.34
N ASN A 40 -7.76 5.86 5.19
CA ASN A 40 -8.39 6.52 6.34
C ASN A 40 -7.50 6.61 7.60
N GLY A 41 -6.22 6.20 7.52
CA GLY A 41 -5.25 6.24 8.62
C GLY A 41 -4.47 7.56 8.72
N GLN A 42 -3.67 7.68 9.78
CA GLN A 42 -2.77 8.82 10.01
C GLN A 42 -1.40 8.36 10.51
N GLY A 43 -0.37 9.16 10.25
CA GLY A 43 1.02 8.90 10.66
C GLY A 43 1.82 8.13 9.61
N PHE A 44 3.06 7.77 9.97
CA PHE A 44 3.98 7.08 9.06
C PHE A 44 3.67 5.59 8.97
N VAL A 45 3.82 5.01 7.77
CA VAL A 45 3.65 3.57 7.51
C VAL A 45 4.53 2.72 8.44
N ARG A 46 5.78 3.16 8.66
CA ARG A 46 6.78 2.45 9.48
C ARG A 46 6.45 2.36 10.96
N ASP A 47 5.47 3.13 11.44
CA ASP A 47 5.08 3.16 12.85
C ASP A 47 3.98 2.12 13.17
N HIS A 48 3.38 1.51 12.15
CA HIS A 48 2.25 0.58 12.29
C HIS A 48 2.61 -0.84 11.85
N THR A 49 2.02 -1.85 12.50
CA THR A 49 2.18 -3.26 12.06
C THR A 49 1.40 -3.52 10.79
N ALA A 50 1.82 -4.49 9.98
CA ALA A 50 1.08 -4.88 8.77
C ALA A 50 -0.35 -5.36 9.07
N ALA A 51 -0.57 -5.96 10.24
CA ALA A 51 -1.89 -6.39 10.69
C ALA A 51 -2.82 -5.20 10.98
N HIS A 52 -2.28 -4.08 11.49
CA HIS A 52 -3.03 -2.84 11.64
C HIS A 52 -3.31 -2.21 10.27
N LEU A 53 -2.26 -2.02 9.46
CA LEU A 53 -2.36 -1.37 8.14
C LEU A 53 -3.36 -2.05 7.21
N ARG A 54 -3.50 -3.38 7.28
CA ARG A 54 -4.48 -4.15 6.49
C ARG A 54 -5.94 -3.83 6.80
N LYS A 55 -6.23 -3.19 7.94
CA LYS A 55 -7.60 -2.82 8.35
C LYS A 55 -8.01 -1.42 7.86
N LEU A 56 -7.09 -0.66 7.27
CA LEU A 56 -7.36 0.64 6.70
C LEU A 56 -8.09 0.49 5.35
N ASP A 57 -8.93 1.47 5.03
CA ASP A 57 -9.70 1.54 3.78
C ASP A 57 -8.94 2.29 2.68
#